data_AF-A0A959EZF1-F1
#
_entry.id   AF-A0A959EZF1-F1
#
_cell.length_a   1.000
_cell.length_b   1.000
_cell.length_c   1.000
_cell.angle_alpha   90.00
_cell.angle_beta   90.00
_cell.angle_gamma   90.00
#
_symmetry.space_group_name_H-M   'P 1'
#
loop_
_entity.id
_entity.type
_entity.pdbx_description
1 polymer ?
#
loop_
_entity_poly.entity_id
_entity_poly.type
_entity_poly.pdbx_seq_one_letter_code
_entity_poly.pdbx_strand_id
1 'polypeptide(L)'
;NDGVGNQCDNCPVVYNPGQEDADMNGIGDACEPPGFDLSPNPATHQVQITSVSPDTPFLRIELFDQVGNRVLDQPYSTPVQSSTLLIGHLQPGSYLLKITTENTFVTTKLVLE
;
A
#
# COMPACT_ATOMS: atom_id res chain seq x y z
N ASN A 1 12.07 9.84 9.72
CA ASN A 1 13.29 9.01 9.71
C ASN A 1 13.44 8.46 11.11
N ASP A 2 13.30 7.15 11.24
CA ASP A 2 13.29 6.38 12.48
C ASP A 2 14.61 5.62 12.74
N GLY A 3 15.59 5.78 11.86
CA GLY A 3 16.86 5.08 11.91
C GLY A 3 16.98 3.92 10.93
N VAL A 4 15.90 3.57 10.21
CA VAL A 4 15.91 2.57 9.13
C VAL A 4 16.16 3.25 7.79
N GLY A 5 17.04 2.68 6.97
CA GLY A 5 17.32 3.24 5.65
C GLY A 5 16.13 3.05 4.72
N ASN A 6 15.70 4.11 4.03
CA ASN A 6 14.50 4.12 3.16
C ASN A 6 14.36 2.93 2.20
N GLN A 7 15.47 2.28 1.80
CA GLN A 7 15.42 1.10 0.94
C GLN A 7 14.83 -0.12 1.66
N CYS A 8 15.18 -0.31 2.94
CA CYS A 8 14.76 -1.41 3.80
C CYS A 8 13.60 -1.04 4.74
N ASP A 9 13.20 0.23 4.76
CA ASP A 9 12.12 0.74 5.60
C ASP A 9 10.75 0.35 5.01
N ASN A 10 10.00 -0.48 5.74
CA ASN A 10 8.65 -0.91 5.36
C ASN A 10 7.58 0.18 5.60
N CYS A 11 7.93 1.30 6.24
CA CYS A 11 7.09 2.49 6.37
C CYS A 11 7.89 3.82 6.29
N PRO A 12 8.47 4.22 5.14
CA PRO A 12 9.41 5.37 5.03
C PRO A 12 8.94 6.74 5.51
N VAL A 13 7.63 6.90 5.69
CA VAL A 13 6.96 8.14 6.07
C VAL A 13 6.31 8.07 7.46
N VAL A 14 6.31 6.91 8.11
CA VAL A 14 5.81 6.69 9.47
C VAL A 14 6.97 6.24 10.35
N TYR A 15 7.05 6.72 11.59
CA TYR A 15 8.12 6.30 12.49
C TYR A 15 7.81 4.89 13.04
N ASN A 16 8.59 3.88 12.66
CA ASN A 16 8.43 2.49 13.12
C ASN A 16 9.79 1.77 13.21
N PRO A 17 10.66 2.16 14.15
CA PRO A 17 12.02 1.60 14.24
C PRO A 17 12.06 0.08 14.52
N GLY A 18 10.95 -0.49 15.01
CA GLY A 18 10.79 -1.92 15.21
C GLY A 18 10.47 -2.69 13.92
N GLN A 19 10.07 -1.99 12.85
CA GLN A 19 9.73 -2.55 11.54
C GLN A 19 8.75 -3.71 11.63
N GLU A 20 7.81 -3.64 12.57
CA GLU A 20 6.76 -4.65 12.75
C GLU A 20 5.95 -4.81 11.44
N ASP A 21 5.78 -6.06 11.04
CA ASP A 21 5.09 -6.52 9.83
C ASP A 21 4.59 -7.94 10.14
N ALA A 22 3.38 -8.03 10.70
CA ALA A 22 2.88 -9.25 11.33
C ALA A 22 2.53 -10.36 10.32
N ASP A 23 2.15 -9.98 9.10
CA ASP A 23 1.77 -10.91 8.02
C ASP A 23 2.88 -11.12 6.97
N MET A 24 4.00 -10.40 7.10
CA MET A 24 5.21 -10.49 6.28
C MET A 24 4.97 -10.12 4.82
N ASN A 25 4.05 -9.17 4.57
CA ASN A 25 3.70 -8.72 3.23
C ASN A 25 4.64 -7.61 2.70
N GLY A 26 5.55 -7.10 3.55
CA GLY A 26 6.53 -6.05 3.21
C GLY A 26 6.05 -4.63 3.46
N ILE A 27 4.83 -4.45 3.98
CA ILE A 27 4.25 -3.19 4.46
C ILE A 27 4.21 -3.27 5.98
N GLY A 28 4.77 -2.27 6.67
CA GLY A 28 4.78 -2.30 8.13
C GLY A 28 3.40 -2.05 8.73
N ASP A 29 3.12 -2.71 9.87
CA ASP A 29 1.89 -2.58 10.65
C ASP A 29 1.56 -1.10 10.94
N ALA A 30 2.59 -0.27 11.11
CA ALA A 30 2.47 1.15 11.43
C ALA A 30 1.89 2.01 10.28
N CYS A 31 2.02 1.56 9.02
CA CYS A 31 1.54 2.27 7.84
C CYS A 31 0.51 1.46 7.03
N GLU A 32 0.09 0.30 7.52
CA GLU A 32 -1.00 -0.48 6.94
C GLU A 32 -2.37 0.20 7.21
N PRO A 33 -3.31 0.20 6.24
CA PRO A 33 -4.61 0.81 6.43
C PRO A 33 -5.45 0.02 7.44
N PRO A 34 -6.04 0.67 8.46
CA PRO A 34 -6.96 -0.02 9.34
C PRO A 34 -8.15 -0.54 8.53
N GLY A 35 -8.40 -1.85 8.59
CA GLY A 35 -9.51 -2.48 7.88
C GLY A 35 -9.15 -3.07 6.51
N PHE A 36 -7.90 -2.99 6.08
CA PHE A 36 -7.43 -3.59 4.83
C PHE A 36 -6.10 -4.32 5.01
N ASP A 37 -6.03 -5.53 4.48
CA ASP A 37 -4.80 -6.29 4.25
C ASP A 37 -4.34 -6.02 2.81
N LEU A 38 -3.08 -5.60 2.68
CA LEU A 38 -2.44 -5.37 1.40
C LEU A 38 -1.37 -6.43 1.18
N SER A 39 -1.60 -7.34 0.24
CA SER A 39 -0.65 -8.38 -0.09
C SER A 39 -0.02 -8.13 -1.47
N PRO A 40 1.11 -7.38 -1.56
CA PRO A 40 1.90 -7.29 -2.78
C PRO A 40 2.43 -8.65 -3.22
N ASN A 41 2.37 -8.90 -4.52
CA ASN A 41 3.01 -10.06 -5.15
C ASN A 41 3.98 -9.56 -6.24
N PRO A 42 5.29 -9.51 -5.93
CA PRO A 42 6.31 -9.09 -6.89
C PRO A 42 6.37 -9.99 -8.14
N ALA A 43 6.08 -11.29 -8.00
CA ALA A 43 6.16 -12.25 -9.09
C ALA A 43 5.04 -12.09 -10.12
N THR A 44 3.87 -11.59 -9.72
CA THR A 44 2.72 -11.38 -10.63
C THR A 44 2.49 -9.92 -10.97
N HIS A 45 3.26 -9.00 -10.37
CA HIS A 45 3.04 -7.54 -10.43
C HIS A 45 1.58 -7.20 -10.12
N GLN A 46 1.10 -7.73 -8.99
CA GLN A 46 -0.25 -7.49 -8.48
C GLN A 46 -0.20 -7.10 -7.01
N VAL A 47 -1.19 -6.34 -6.56
CA VAL A 47 -1.46 -6.13 -5.14
C VAL A 47 -2.86 -6.63 -4.86
N GLN A 48 -2.96 -7.64 -4.00
CA GLN A 48 -4.26 -8.06 -3.48
C GLN A 48 -4.65 -7.11 -2.36
N ILE A 49 -5.86 -6.56 -2.42
CA ILE A 49 -6.46 -5.76 -1.37
C ILE A 49 -7.62 -6.56 -0.81
N THR A 50 -7.58 -6.88 0.48
CA THR A 50 -8.65 -7.61 1.15
C THR A 50 -9.21 -6.72 2.25
N SER A 51 -10.52 -6.48 2.27
CA SER A 51 -11.11 -5.79 3.41
C SER A 51 -11.29 -6.77 4.56
N VAL A 52 -10.86 -6.37 5.75
CA VAL A 52 -11.11 -7.13 6.99
C VAL A 52 -12.40 -6.66 7.69
N SER A 53 -13.10 -5.67 7.11
CA SER A 53 -14.42 -5.23 7.55
C SER A 53 -15.43 -5.23 6.39
N PRO A 54 -16.63 -5.82 6.56
CA PRO A 54 -17.67 -5.86 5.53
C PRO A 54 -18.24 -4.48 5.21
N ASP A 55 -18.04 -3.50 6.10
CA ASP A 55 -18.56 -2.14 6.00
C ASP A 55 -17.47 -1.12 5.63
N THR A 56 -16.36 -1.54 5.02
CA THR A 56 -15.35 -0.59 4.53
C THR A 56 -15.96 0.32 3.47
N PRO A 57 -16.08 1.62 3.73
CA PRO A 57 -16.63 2.53 2.75
C PRO A 57 -15.60 2.85 1.66
N PHE A 58 -16.03 3.62 0.65
CA PHE A 58 -15.29 4.00 -0.55
C PHE A 58 -13.77 3.99 -0.38
N LEU A 59 -13.09 3.26 -1.25
CA LEU A 59 -11.64 3.12 -1.25
C LEU A 59 -11.09 3.81 -2.51
N ARG A 60 -10.10 4.68 -2.36
CA ARG A 60 -9.30 5.16 -3.49
C ARG A 60 -7.87 4.73 -3.30
N ILE A 61 -7.34 4.08 -4.32
CA ILE A 61 -5.95 3.67 -4.38
C ILE A 61 -5.22 4.55 -5.39
N GLU A 62 -4.15 5.19 -4.94
CA GLU A 62 -3.28 6.01 -5.78
C GLU A 62 -1.85 5.50 -5.65
N LEU A 63 -1.12 5.40 -6.77
CA LEU A 63 0.33 5.18 -6.75
C LEU A 63 1.03 6.43 -7.27
N PHE A 64 2.12 6.79 -6.60
CA PHE A 64 3.00 7.87 -7.00
C PHE A 64 4.41 7.34 -7.24
N ASP A 65 5.08 7.82 -8.28
CA ASP A 65 6.50 7.56 -8.49
C ASP A 65 7.37 8.34 -7.48
N GLN A 66 8.69 8.14 -7.52
CA GLN A 66 9.65 8.81 -6.64
C GLN A 66 9.75 10.33 -6.86
N VAL A 67 9.20 10.85 -7.96
CA VAL A 67 9.16 12.27 -8.30
C VAL A 67 7.83 12.91 -7.89
N GLY A 68 6.87 12.10 -7.42
CA GLY A 68 5.54 12.53 -6.99
C GLY A 68 4.49 12.55 -8.12
N ASN A 69 4.79 12.00 -9.29
CA ASN A 69 3.77 11.86 -10.34
C ASN A 69 2.83 10.72 -9.99
N ARG A 70 1.52 10.97 -10.09
CA ARG A 70 0.51 9.92 -9.93
C ARG A 70 0.52 9.01 -11.16
N VAL A 71 0.91 7.76 -10.99
CA VAL A 71 0.99 6.74 -12.04
C VAL A 71 -0.24 5.82 -12.06
N LEU A 72 -1.00 5.77 -10.96
CA LEU A 72 -2.24 5.01 -10.85
C LEU A 72 -3.25 5.77 -9.98
N ASP A 73 -4.53 5.71 -10.35
CA ASP A 73 -5.66 6.25 -9.59
C ASP A 73 -6.88 5.34 -9.86
N GLN A 74 -7.24 4.54 -8.86
CA GLN A 74 -8.33 3.57 -8.91
C GLN A 74 -9.32 3.87 -7.78
N PRO A 75 -10.51 4.42 -8.11
CA PRO A 75 -11.61 4.49 -7.16
C PRO A 75 -12.39 3.18 -7.14
N TYR A 76 -12.63 2.65 -5.95
CA TYR A 76 -13.47 1.48 -5.71
C TYR A 76 -14.72 1.88 -4.94
N SER A 77 -15.89 1.57 -5.52
CA SER A 77 -17.19 1.67 -4.89
C SER A 77 -17.52 0.38 -4.11
N THR A 78 -18.08 0.53 -2.91
CA THR A 78 -18.38 -0.51 -1.90
C THR A 78 -19.25 -1.70 -2.35
N PRO A 79 -19.21 -2.87 -1.66
CA PRO A 79 -18.21 -3.31 -0.68
C PRO A 79 -17.12 -4.13 -1.37
N VAL A 80 -15.86 -3.72 -1.23
CA VAL A 80 -14.71 -4.49 -1.70
C VAL A 80 -14.39 -5.55 -0.65
N GLN A 81 -14.83 -6.80 -0.84
CA GLN A 81 -14.35 -7.90 0.00
C GLN A 81 -12.91 -8.28 -0.36
N SER A 82 -12.62 -8.26 -1.66
CA SER A 82 -11.27 -8.45 -2.18
C SER A 82 -11.17 -7.84 -3.57
N SER A 83 -10.04 -7.22 -3.90
CA SER A 83 -9.74 -6.69 -5.23
C SER A 83 -8.28 -6.92 -5.57
N THR A 84 -7.99 -7.02 -6.86
CA THR A 84 -6.62 -7.17 -7.37
C THR A 84 -6.25 -5.95 -8.18
N LEU A 85 -5.21 -5.25 -7.76
CA LEU A 85 -4.62 -4.14 -8.50
C LEU A 85 -3.54 -4.68 -9.44
N LEU A 86 -3.71 -4.48 -10.74
CA LEU A 86 -2.71 -4.86 -11.74
C LEU A 86 -1.69 -3.74 -11.94
N ILE A 87 -0.42 -4.01 -11.67
CA ILE A 87 0.67 -3.03 -11.75
C ILE A 87 1.82 -3.45 -12.68
N GLY A 88 1.66 -4.54 -13.43
CA GLY A 88 2.69 -5.00 -14.38
C GLY A 88 3.00 -4.07 -15.56
N HIS A 89 2.27 -2.95 -15.69
CA HIS A 89 2.59 -1.90 -16.65
C HIS A 89 3.55 -0.84 -16.08
N LEU A 90 3.80 -0.87 -14.76
CA LEU A 90 4.75 0.01 -14.10
C LEU A 90 6.17 -0.52 -14.26
N GLN A 91 7.15 0.37 -14.22
CA GLN A 91 8.56 -0.01 -14.29
C GLN A 91 9.02 -0.54 -12.92
N PRO A 92 10.05 -1.39 -12.86
CA PRO A 92 10.67 -1.76 -11.59
C PRO A 92 11.15 -0.51 -10.82
N GLY A 93 10.95 -0.51 -9.50
CA GLY A 93 11.28 0.63 -8.66
C GLY A 93 10.43 0.74 -7.40
N SER A 94 10.64 1.83 -6.67
CA SER A 94 9.83 2.17 -5.49
C SER A 94 8.70 3.12 -5.85
N TYR A 95 7.53 2.88 -5.29
CA TYR A 95 6.32 3.69 -5.44
C TYR A 95 5.76 4.03 -4.06
N LEU A 96 5.12 5.19 -3.95
CA LEU A 96 4.31 5.52 -2.78
C LEU A 96 2.87 5.11 -3.06
N LEU A 97 2.38 4.15 -2.30
CA LEU A 97 0.99 3.70 -2.30
C LEU A 97 0.21 4.53 -1.30
N LYS A 98 -0.79 5.26 -1.78
CA LYS A 98 -1.71 6.02 -0.95
C LYS A 98 -3.09 5.40 -1.03
N ILE A 99 -3.63 5.07 0.12
CA ILE A 99 -4.95 4.47 0.24
C ILE A 99 -5.81 5.43 1.04
N THR A 100 -6.87 5.90 0.40
CA THR A 100 -7.83 6.85 1.00
C THR A 100 -9.15 6.14 1.23
N THR A 101 -9.64 6.21 2.46
CA THR A 101 -10.98 5.79 2.86
C THR A 101 -11.85 7.04 3.09
N GLU A 102 -13.10 6.89 3.54
CA GLU A 102 -13.96 8.04 3.85
C GLU A 102 -13.38 8.99 4.90
N ASN A 103 -12.71 8.46 5.92
CA ASN A 103 -12.31 9.23 7.10
C ASN A 103 -10.80 9.41 7.25
N THR A 104 -10.00 8.64 6.53
CA THR A 104 -8.54 8.67 6.68
C THR A 104 -7.83 8.28 5.40
N PHE A 105 -6.54 8.57 5.32
CA PHE A 105 -5.66 7.96 4.34
C PHE A 105 -4.41 7.42 5.04
N VAL A 106 -3.83 6.39 4.45
CA VAL A 106 -2.50 5.90 4.81
C VAL A 106 -1.61 5.92 3.58
N THR A 107 -0.31 5.96 3.83
CA THR A 107 0.71 5.92 2.79
C THR A 107 1.77 4.92 3.16
N THR A 108 2.06 4.00 2.25
CA THR A 108 3.11 2.99 2.40
C THR A 108 3.98 2.92 1.15
N LYS A 109 5.12 2.25 1.24
CA LYS A 109 6.03 2.03 0.12
C LYS A 109 5.71 0.69 -0.54
N LEU A 110 5.61 0.71 -1.86
CA LEU A 110 5.51 -0.49 -2.69
C LEU A 110 6.80 -0.62 -3.51
N VAL A 111 7.47 -1.76 -3.42
CA VAL A 111 8.66 -2.06 -4.21
C VAL A 111 8.31 -3.07 -5.28
N LEU A 112 8.61 -2.74 -6.54
CA LEU A 112 8.47 -3.61 -7.69
C LEU A 112 9.85 -4.05 -8.17
N GLU A 113 10.06 -5.36 -8.23
CA GLU A 113 11.26 -6.01 -8.77
C GLU A 113 11.13 -6.27 -10.28
#